data_AF-A0A831XGU3-F1
#
_entry.id   AF-A0A831XGU3-F1
#
_cell.length_a   1.000
_cell.length_b   1.000
_cell.length_c   1.000
_cell.angle_alpha   90.00
_cell.angle_beta   90.00
_cell.angle_gamma   90.00
#
_symmetry.space_group_name_H-M   'P 1'
#
loop_
_entity.id
_entity.type
_entity.pdbx_description
1 polymer ?
#
loop_
_entity_poly.entity_id
_entity_poly.type
_entity_poly.pdbx_seq_one_letter_code
_entity_poly.pdbx_strand_id
1 'polypeptide(L)' 'MRILVTNDDGIYSPGLWALAEAASRFGEVFVAAPDTEQSASGHAITLAHPVRAYPHPAPL' A
#
# COMPACT_ATOMS: atom_id res chain seq x y z
N MET A 1 -4.95 -16.98 -6.88
CA MET A 1 -3.89 -16.54 -5.94
C MET A 1 -4.30 -15.21 -5.32
N ARG A 2 -3.77 -14.86 -4.15
CA ARG A 2 -4.01 -13.57 -3.47
C ARG A 2 -2.72 -12.76 -3.48
N ILE A 3 -2.78 -11.48 -3.84
CA ILE A 3 -1.62 -10.61 -4.05
C ILE A 3 -1.81 -9.36 -3.17
N LEU A 4 -0.79 -8.99 -2.39
CA LEU A 4 -0.74 -7.73 -1.65
C LEU A 4 0.21 -6.78 -2.36
N VAL A 5 -0.26 -5.58 -2.69
CA VAL A 5 0.54 -4.51 -3.30
C VAL A 5 0.72 -3.38 -2.28
N THR A 6 1.96 -2.90 -2.15
CA THR A 6 2.39 -1.82 -1.24
C THR A 6 3.48 -0.99 -1.90
N ASN A 7 3.73 0.20 -1.37
CA ASN A 7 4.87 1.06 -1.67
C ASN A 7 5.29 1.87 -0.43
N ASP A 8 6.28 2.74 -0.59
CA ASP A 8 6.77 3.73 0.38
C ASP A 8 6.36 5.18 0.01
N ASP A 9 6.04 5.46 -1.25
CA ASP A 9 5.53 6.78 -1.69
C ASP A 9 4.13 7.13 -1.15
N GLY A 10 3.38 6.13 -0.65
CA GLY A 10 2.05 6.29 -0.07
C GLY A 10 0.86 5.92 -0.98
N ILE A 11 -0.33 5.90 -0.38
CA ILE A 11 -1.59 5.39 -0.96
C ILE A 11 -2.07 6.20 -2.17
N TYR A 12 -1.61 7.43 -2.32
CA TYR A 12 -1.95 8.31 -3.44
C TYR A 12 -0.98 8.22 -4.62
N SER A 13 0.07 7.40 -4.53
CA SER A 13 1.04 7.26 -5.61
C SER A 13 0.40 6.64 -6.86
N PRO A 14 0.54 7.25 -8.05
CA PRO A 14 0.01 6.66 -9.28
C PRO A 14 0.69 5.32 -9.61
N GLY A 15 1.95 5.14 -9.22
CA GLY A 15 2.69 3.90 -9.43
C GLY A 15 2.11 2.71 -8.66
N LEU A 16 1.59 2.95 -7.45
CA LEU A 16 0.93 1.93 -6.63
C LEU A 16 -0.28 1.34 -7.35
N TRP A 17 -1.15 2.21 -7.87
CA TRP A 17 -2.38 1.78 -8.53
C TRP A 17 -2.13 1.18 -9.91
N ALA A 18 -1.15 1.69 -10.66
CA ALA A 18 -0.70 1.06 -11.90
C ALA A 18 -0.19 -0.37 -11.67
N LEU A 19 0.56 -0.60 -10.59
CA LEU A 19 1.01 -1.95 -10.23
C LEU A 19 -0.15 -2.84 -9.76
N ALA A 20 -1.08 -2.31 -8.97
CA ALA A 20 -2.27 -3.03 -8.53
C ALA A 20 -3.13 -3.48 -9.72
N GLU A 21 -3.34 -2.60 -10.70
CA GLU A 21 -4.05 -2.91 -11.95
C GLU A 21 -3.32 -4.01 -12.73
N ALA A 22 -2.00 -3.88 -12.94
CA ALA A 22 -1.22 -4.89 -13.64
C ALA A 22 -1.25 -6.25 -12.93
N ALA A 23 -1.15 -6.27 -11.60
CA ALA A 23 -1.17 -7.48 -10.78
C ALA A 23 -2.54 -8.17 -10.77
N SER A 24 -3.64 -7.42 -10.96
CA SER A 24 -5.01 -7.96 -10.97
C SER A 24 -5.23 -9.01 -12.06
N ARG A 25 -4.43 -8.97 -13.13
CA ARG A 25 -4.44 -9.95 -14.22
C ARG A 25 -3.97 -11.34 -13.79
N PHE A 26 -3.32 -11.44 -12.63
CA PHE A 26 -2.73 -12.67 -12.13
C PHE A 26 -3.42 -13.20 -10.87
N GLY A 27 -4.23 -12.40 -10.17
CA GLY A 27 -4.93 -12.84 -8.97
C GLY A 27 -5.77 -11.75 -8.30
N GLU A 28 -6.36 -12.11 -7.16
CA GLU A 28 -7.11 -11.17 -6.33
C GLU A 28 -6.13 -10.21 -5.62
N VAL A 29 -6.27 -8.91 -5.87
CA VAL A 29 -5.36 -7.88 -5.36
C VAL A 29 -5.96 -7.19 -4.15
N PHE A 30 -5.12 -7.04 -3.12
CA PHE A 30 -5.34 -6.21 -1.95
C PHE A 30 -4.26 -5.13 -1.93
N VAL A 31 -4.59 -3.92 -1.48
CA VAL A 31 -3.64 -2.80 -1.37
C VAL A 31 -3.55 -2.37 0.09
N ALA A 32 -2.33 -2.22 0.58
CA ALA A 32 -2.04 -1.56 1.85
C ALA A 32 -0.79 -0.70 1.64
N ALA A 33 -0.87 0.58 1.96
CA ALA A 33 0.22 1.53 1.78
C ALA A 33 0.18 2.62 2.87
N PRO A 34 1.28 3.35 3.10
CA PRO A 34 1.29 4.52 3.97
C PRO A 34 0.29 5.59 3.54
N ASP A 35 -0.23 6.38 4.49
CA ASP A 35 -1.13 7.50 4.20
C ASP A 35 -0.45 8.60 3.35
N THR A 36 0.81 8.88 3.65
CA THR A 36 1.67 9.83 2.93
C THR A 36 3.05 9.23 2.70
N GLU A 37 3.85 9.86 1.84
CA GLU A 37 5.24 9.49 1.60
C GLU A 37 6.03 9.28 2.91
N GLN A 38 6.74 8.15 3.00
CA GLN A 38 7.52 7.74 4.18
C GLN A 38 9.03 7.64 3.90
N SER A 39 9.56 8.35 2.89
CA SER A 39 10.96 8.30 2.45
C SER A 39 12.00 8.60 3.55
N ALA A 40 11.60 9.22 4.65
CA ALA A 40 12.46 9.53 5.80
C ALA A 40 12.22 8.63 7.05
N SER A 41 11.36 7.63 6.95
CA SER A 41 11.04 6.70 8.04
C SER A 41 11.90 5.43 7.98
N GLY A 42 12.14 4.82 9.14
CA GLY A 42 12.86 3.54 9.22
C GLY A 42 12.02 2.40 8.63
N HIS A 43 12.66 1.47 7.91
CA HIS A 43 12.02 0.31 7.27
C HIS A 43 11.71 -0.85 8.24
N ALA A 44 11.80 -0.60 9.55
CA ALA A 44 11.57 -1.60 10.57
C ALA A 44 10.07 -1.72 10.90
N ILE A 45 9.66 -2.90 11.36
CA ILE A 45 8.30 -3.12 11.88
C ILE A 45 8.14 -2.37 13.21
N THR A 46 7.08 -1.58 13.34
CA THR A 46 6.70 -0.95 14.60
C THR A 46 6.23 -2.01 15.60
N LEU A 47 6.99 -2.24 16.68
CA LEU A 47 6.69 -3.28 17.68
C LEU A 47 5.96 -2.74 18.93
N ALA A 48 6.44 -1.63 19.49
CA ALA A 48 6.00 -1.13 20.80
C ALA A 48 5.10 0.11 20.72
N HIS A 49 4.74 0.55 19.52
CA HIS A 49 3.83 1.67 19.29
C HIS A 49 2.63 1.22 18.47
N PRO A 50 1.42 1.70 18.80
CA PRO A 50 0.22 1.33 18.05
C PRO A 50 0.27 1.94 16.63
N VAL A 51 -0.07 1.11 15.64
CA VAL A 51 -0.25 1.54 14.25
C VAL A 51 -1.74 1.72 14.00
N ARG A 52 -2.12 2.82 13.33
CA ARG A 52 -3.49 3.06 12.88
C ARG A 52 -3.58 2.81 11.38
N ALA A 53 -4.66 2.16 10.97
CA ALA A 53 -4.99 1.95 9.56
C ALA A 53 -6.49 2.17 9.38
N TYR A 54 -6.87 2.67 8.21
CA TYR A 54 -8.25 2.97 7.86
C TYR A 54 -8.58 2.36 6.50
N PRO A 55 -9.82 1.89 6.27
CA PRO A 55 -10.26 1.54 4.92
C PRO A 55 -10.12 2.74 3.99
N HIS A 56 -9.44 2.56 2.86
CA HIS A 56 -9.27 3.58 1.84
C HIS A 56 -10.01 3.14 0.56
N PRO A 57 -10.83 4.01 -0.07
CA PRO A 57 -11.46 3.67 -1.34
C PRO A 57 -10.39 3.53 -2.43
N ALA A 58 -10.56 2.57 -3.35
CA ALA A 58 -9.75 2.58 -4.57
C ALA A 58 -10.02 3.87 -5.36
N PRO A 59 -9.03 4.44 -6.07
CA PRO A 59 -9.28 5.50 -7.04
C PRO A 59 -10.28 4.99 -8.07
N LEU A 60 -11.17 5.89 -8.51
CA LEU A 60 -12.09 5.62 -9.62
C LEU A 60 -11.33 5.38 -10.93
#